data_AF-A0A950AR82-F1
#
_entry.id   AF-A0A950AR82-F1
#
_cell.length_a   1.000
_cell.length_b   1.000
_cell.length_c   1.000
_cell.angle_alpha   90.00
_cell.angle_beta   90.00
_cell.angle_gamma   90.00
#
_symmetry.space_group_name_H-M   'P 1'
#
loop_
_entity.id
_entity.type
_entity.pdbx_description
1 polymer ?
#
loop_
_entity_poly.entity_id
_entity_poly.type
_entity_poly.pdbx_seq_one_letter_code
_entity_poly.pdbx_strand_id
1 'polypeptide(L)'
;MRKTATSATTTTTTTTTSGAPHEGGAAPDLWERLAAPFAAEEVRTRRGPRGDLRYITARTARRRLNEVLGPANWSCRVEPADRWVRCSLTILLPDGRAVTREAVGGYPNMPEEEDRVKGGDSDAFKRACVLFGIGEYLYGDEPAEPAEPRPTSNGNGRGEPRNVPRDRISFPDARAFFGWCKDGGHLGLADEIGKREGYPRLIIHWPPEAIDLATLEILERTGGAR
;
A
#
# COMPACT_ATOMS: atom_id res chain seq x y z
N MET A 1 23.08 44.39 -71.29
CA MET A 1 23.04 43.35 -70.23
C MET A 1 22.52 44.00 -68.95
N ARG A 2 21.49 43.40 -68.34
CA ARG A 2 20.64 44.01 -67.31
C ARG A 2 21.34 44.01 -65.94
N LYS A 3 21.28 45.13 -65.22
CA LYS A 3 21.61 45.25 -63.79
C LYS A 3 20.40 44.77 -62.98
N THR A 4 20.58 43.79 -62.10
CA THR A 4 19.60 43.39 -61.09
C THR A 4 20.16 43.72 -59.72
N ALA A 5 19.55 44.71 -59.07
CA ALA A 5 19.70 45.00 -57.66
C ALA A 5 18.64 44.20 -56.90
N THR A 6 19.08 43.35 -55.96
CA THR A 6 18.20 42.60 -55.05
C THR A 6 18.13 43.38 -53.74
N SER A 7 16.95 43.89 -53.43
CA SER A 7 16.65 44.61 -52.18
C SER A 7 16.25 43.62 -51.08
N ALA A 8 16.85 43.74 -49.90
CA ALA A 8 16.47 43.03 -48.69
C ALA A 8 15.22 43.68 -48.09
N THR A 9 14.18 42.88 -47.79
CA THR A 9 12.98 43.33 -47.09
C THR A 9 13.06 42.83 -45.64
N THR A 10 13.30 43.76 -44.71
CA THR A 10 13.18 43.53 -43.27
C THR A 10 11.74 43.82 -42.88
N THR A 11 10.94 42.79 -42.60
CA THR A 11 9.60 42.95 -42.05
C THR A 11 9.69 42.87 -40.53
N THR A 12 9.65 44.04 -39.88
CA THR A 12 9.39 44.19 -38.46
C THR A 12 7.89 43.98 -38.23
N THR A 13 7.50 42.92 -37.52
CA THR A 13 6.10 42.75 -37.07
C THR A 13 6.01 43.06 -35.59
N THR A 14 5.25 44.12 -35.33
CA THR A 14 4.93 44.76 -34.07
C THR A 14 4.17 43.84 -33.11
N THR A 15 4.58 43.90 -31.84
CA THR A 15 3.86 43.41 -30.65
C THR A 15 2.47 44.02 -30.55
N THR A 16 1.43 43.18 -30.44
CA THR A 16 0.11 43.58 -29.94
C THR A 16 -0.13 42.94 -28.58
N THR A 17 0.04 43.75 -27.54
CA THR A 17 -0.50 43.50 -26.20
C THR A 17 -1.99 43.82 -26.22
N SER A 18 -2.82 42.87 -25.80
CA SER A 18 -4.20 43.14 -25.37
C SER A 18 -4.42 42.38 -24.08
N GLY A 19 -4.69 43.13 -23.00
CA GLY A 19 -4.91 42.60 -21.67
C GLY A 19 -6.38 42.32 -21.38
N ALA A 20 -6.61 41.24 -20.66
CA ALA A 20 -7.64 41.17 -19.63
C ALA A 20 -7.03 40.40 -18.45
N PRO A 21 -7.11 40.90 -17.20
CA PRO A 21 -6.69 40.14 -16.04
C PRO A 21 -7.79 39.11 -15.77
N HIS A 22 -7.62 37.89 -16.27
CA HIS A 22 -8.22 36.76 -15.57
C HIS A 22 -7.55 36.73 -14.20
N GLU A 23 -8.34 36.81 -13.14
CA GLU A 23 -7.93 36.51 -11.77
C GLU A 23 -7.41 35.07 -11.74
N GLY A 24 -6.16 34.91 -12.15
CA GLY A 24 -5.46 33.65 -12.23
C GLY A 24 -4.97 33.32 -10.85
N GLY A 25 -5.68 32.42 -10.16
CA GLY A 25 -5.05 31.63 -9.12
C GLY A 25 -3.76 31.06 -9.73
N ALA A 26 -2.61 31.49 -9.22
CA ALA A 26 -1.32 31.04 -9.72
C ALA A 26 -1.35 29.51 -9.74
N ALA A 27 -0.99 28.91 -10.89
CA ALA A 27 -0.93 27.46 -10.98
C ALA A 27 -0.04 26.95 -9.83
N PRO A 28 -0.48 25.92 -9.07
CA PRO A 28 0.24 25.43 -7.91
C PRO A 28 1.69 25.09 -8.27
N ASP A 29 2.61 25.36 -7.34
CA ASP A 29 4.02 25.08 -7.54
C ASP A 29 4.23 23.58 -7.84
N LEU A 30 5.34 23.24 -8.51
CA LEU A 30 5.65 21.86 -8.89
C LEU A 30 5.51 20.89 -7.72
N TRP A 31 6.02 21.26 -6.55
CA TRP A 31 6.00 20.41 -5.36
C TRP A 31 4.59 20.25 -4.80
N GLU A 32 3.76 21.31 -4.85
CA GLU A 32 2.35 21.24 -4.46
C GLU A 32 1.57 20.30 -5.37
N ARG A 33 1.82 20.35 -6.69
CA ARG A 33 1.18 19.43 -7.66
C ARG A 33 1.56 17.97 -7.41
N LEU A 34 2.82 17.71 -7.05
CA LEU A 34 3.26 16.36 -6.67
C LEU A 34 2.63 15.90 -5.34
N ALA A 35 2.56 16.79 -4.35
CA ALA A 35 2.03 16.51 -3.02
C ALA A 35 0.50 16.51 -2.92
N ALA A 36 -0.21 16.99 -3.95
CA ALA A 36 -1.66 17.10 -3.97
C ALA A 36 -2.37 15.80 -3.49
N PRO A 37 -3.43 15.89 -2.67
CA PRO A 37 -4.18 14.73 -2.23
C PRO A 37 -4.64 13.85 -3.41
N PHE A 38 -4.85 12.57 -3.14
CA PHE A 38 -5.41 11.63 -4.11
C PHE A 38 -6.92 11.57 -3.93
N ALA A 39 -7.66 11.24 -4.99
CA ALA A 39 -9.08 10.97 -4.86
C ALA A 39 -9.30 9.75 -3.94
N ALA A 40 -10.41 9.73 -3.20
CA ALA A 40 -10.65 8.73 -2.16
C ALA A 40 -10.60 7.29 -2.72
N GLU A 41 -11.05 7.10 -3.96
CA GLU A 41 -11.05 5.83 -4.69
C GLU A 41 -9.64 5.35 -5.10
N GLU A 42 -8.66 6.25 -5.16
CA GLU A 42 -7.26 5.90 -5.43
C GLU A 42 -6.52 5.48 -4.16
N VAL A 43 -7.04 5.87 -3.00
CA VAL A 43 -6.49 5.55 -1.68
C VAL A 43 -7.06 4.21 -1.21
N ARG A 44 -6.18 3.23 -1.07
CA ARG A 44 -6.51 1.91 -0.55
C ARG A 44 -6.29 1.86 0.94
N THR A 45 -7.08 1.00 1.59
CA THR A 45 -6.93 0.71 3.02
C THR A 45 -6.65 -0.77 3.19
N ARG A 46 -5.71 -1.11 4.06
CA ARG A 46 -5.46 -2.49 4.50
C ARG A 46 -5.38 -2.54 6.01
N ARG A 47 -5.90 -3.61 6.61
CA ARG A 47 -5.82 -3.82 8.05
C ARG A 47 -4.37 -4.11 8.45
N GLY A 48 -3.81 -3.26 9.31
CA GLY A 48 -2.49 -3.43 9.89
C GLY A 48 -2.57 -3.91 11.35
N PRO A 49 -1.44 -4.31 11.94
CA PRO A 49 -1.37 -4.72 13.35
C PRO A 49 -1.76 -3.61 14.34
N ARG A 50 -1.57 -2.35 13.95
CA ARG A 50 -1.82 -1.15 14.77
C ARG A 50 -3.00 -0.31 14.27
N GLY A 51 -3.89 -0.90 13.49
CA GLY A 51 -5.01 -0.22 12.85
C GLY A 51 -4.90 -0.20 11.33
N ASP A 52 -5.84 0.50 10.70
CA ASP A 52 -5.95 0.57 9.26
C ASP A 52 -4.84 1.44 8.65
N LEU A 53 -4.12 0.86 7.68
CA LEU A 53 -3.06 1.52 6.95
C LEU A 53 -3.60 1.99 5.60
N ARG A 54 -3.53 3.30 5.35
CA ARG A 54 -3.88 3.90 4.07
C ARG A 54 -2.65 3.95 3.16
N TYR A 55 -2.85 3.65 1.88
CA TYR A 55 -1.76 3.63 0.90
C TYR A 55 -2.28 3.80 -0.53
N ILE A 56 -1.42 4.30 -1.41
CA ILE A 56 -1.64 4.27 -2.86
C ILE A 56 -0.89 3.10 -3.51
N THR A 57 -1.30 2.71 -4.71
CA THR A 57 -0.55 1.72 -5.50
C THR A 57 0.67 2.35 -6.19
N ALA A 58 1.65 1.53 -6.56
CA ALA A 58 2.77 2.01 -7.39
C ALA A 58 2.29 2.59 -8.74
N ARG A 59 1.19 2.06 -9.31
CA ARG A 59 0.60 2.58 -10.55
C ARG A 59 0.05 3.99 -10.35
N THR A 60 -0.60 4.24 -9.21
CA THR A 60 -1.13 5.54 -8.82
C THR A 60 -0.01 6.58 -8.67
N ALA A 61 1.06 6.23 -7.94
CA ALA A 61 2.23 7.10 -7.78
C ALA A 61 2.92 7.41 -9.12
N ARG A 62 3.11 6.39 -9.97
CA ARG A 62 3.67 6.54 -11.32
C ARG A 62 2.81 7.46 -12.20
N ARG A 63 1.48 7.33 -12.12
CA ARG A 63 0.56 8.20 -12.85
C ARG A 63 0.73 9.66 -12.44
N ARG A 64 0.82 9.94 -11.14
CA ARG A 64 1.08 11.30 -10.64
C ARG A 64 2.37 11.88 -11.20
N LEU A 65 3.47 11.11 -11.21
CA LEU A 65 4.73 11.54 -11.82
C LEU A 65 4.55 11.87 -13.31
N ASN A 66 3.89 10.99 -14.06
CA ASN A 66 3.64 11.21 -15.49
C ASN A 66 2.75 12.42 -15.77
N GLU A 67 1.71 12.65 -14.97
CA GLU A 67 0.78 13.78 -15.13
C GLU A 67 1.43 15.12 -14.77
N VAL A 68 2.26 15.14 -13.72
CA VAL A 68 2.85 16.39 -13.22
C VAL A 68 4.12 16.77 -13.99
N LEU A 69 5.00 15.79 -14.23
CA LEU A 69 6.33 15.99 -14.80
C LEU A 69 6.37 15.63 -16.29
N GLY A 70 5.55 14.69 -16.75
CA GLY A 70 5.73 14.02 -18.03
C GLY A 70 6.68 12.81 -17.91
N PRO A 71 6.45 11.72 -18.68
CA PRO A 71 7.18 10.46 -18.54
C PRO A 71 8.68 10.55 -18.88
N ALA A 72 9.12 11.59 -19.60
CA ALA A 72 10.53 11.80 -19.94
C ALA A 72 11.32 12.54 -18.83
N ASN A 73 10.64 13.14 -17.85
CA ASN A 73 11.25 14.04 -16.86
C ASN A 73 11.43 13.38 -15.49
N TRP A 74 11.32 12.06 -15.42
CA TRP A 74 11.68 11.31 -14.23
C TRP A 74 12.21 9.92 -14.60
N SER A 75 13.01 9.35 -13.72
CA SER A 75 13.49 7.97 -13.84
C SER A 75 13.63 7.35 -12.46
N CYS A 76 13.52 6.02 -12.38
CA CYS A 76 13.83 5.30 -11.15
C CYS A 76 14.77 4.14 -11.45
N ARG A 77 15.70 3.89 -10.52
CA ARG A 77 16.52 2.69 -10.49
C ARG A 77 16.14 1.89 -9.24
N VAL A 78 15.80 0.62 -9.43
CA VAL A 78 15.45 -0.30 -8.36
C VAL A 78 16.52 -1.39 -8.30
N GLU A 79 17.13 -1.56 -7.13
CA GLU A 79 18.26 -2.46 -6.92
C GLU A 79 18.08 -3.23 -5.60
N PRO A 80 18.50 -4.50 -5.54
CA PRO A 80 18.58 -5.24 -4.27
C PRO A 80 19.49 -4.52 -3.26
N ALA A 81 19.11 -4.49 -1.98
CA ALA A 81 19.88 -3.89 -0.91
C ALA A 81 19.79 -4.72 0.38
N ASP A 82 20.73 -5.64 0.63
CA ASP A 82 20.75 -6.57 1.76
C ASP A 82 19.37 -7.20 2.05
N ARG A 83 18.66 -6.75 3.09
CA ARG A 83 17.34 -7.25 3.53
C ARG A 83 16.17 -6.46 2.94
N TRP A 84 16.45 -5.53 2.03
CA TRP A 84 15.56 -4.53 1.50
C TRP A 84 15.72 -4.42 -0.02
N VAL A 85 14.85 -3.61 -0.62
CA VAL A 85 15.02 -3.13 -2.00
C VAL A 85 15.28 -1.63 -1.94
N ARG A 86 16.31 -1.13 -2.62
CA ARG A 86 16.55 0.32 -2.76
C ARG A 86 15.90 0.82 -4.05
N CYS A 87 15.23 1.97 -3.97
CA CYS A 87 14.80 2.72 -5.14
C CYS A 87 15.41 4.12 -5.10
N SER A 88 16.13 4.49 -6.15
CA SER A 88 16.63 5.85 -6.39
C SER A 88 15.75 6.50 -7.44
N LEU A 89 14.95 7.49 -7.03
CA LEU A 89 14.01 8.23 -7.90
C LEU A 89 14.61 9.60 -8.23
N THR A 90 14.74 9.88 -9.51
CA THR A 90 15.30 11.13 -10.05
C THR A 90 14.22 11.90 -10.79
N ILE A 91 14.08 13.19 -10.47
CA ILE A 91 13.19 14.14 -11.16
C ILE A 91 14.04 15.19 -11.87
N LEU A 92 13.78 15.42 -13.16
CA LEU A 92 14.33 16.52 -13.93
C LEU A 92 13.43 17.75 -13.78
N LEU A 93 13.99 18.82 -13.24
CA LEU A 93 13.28 20.09 -13.04
C LEU A 93 13.20 20.90 -14.33
N PRO A 94 12.23 21.84 -14.44
CA PRO A 94 12.10 22.71 -15.62
C PRO A 94 13.35 23.56 -15.91
N ASP A 95 14.16 23.84 -14.90
CA ASP A 95 15.43 24.58 -15.02
C ASP A 95 16.62 23.68 -15.43
N GLY A 96 16.37 22.40 -15.72
CA GLY A 96 17.38 21.44 -16.15
C GLY A 96 18.15 20.75 -15.02
N ARG A 97 17.93 21.12 -13.75
CA ARG A 97 18.57 20.41 -12.62
C ARG A 97 17.90 19.06 -12.37
N ALA A 98 18.70 18.07 -11.99
CA ALA A 98 18.21 16.77 -11.55
C ALA A 98 18.22 16.67 -10.01
N VAL A 99 17.12 16.18 -9.42
CA VAL A 99 17.01 15.90 -7.99
C VAL A 99 16.76 14.41 -7.80
N THR A 100 17.65 13.74 -7.08
CA THR A 100 17.53 12.31 -6.76
C THR A 100 17.26 12.13 -5.27
N ARG A 101 16.29 11.27 -4.93
CA ARG A 101 16.04 10.83 -3.55
C ARG A 101 15.93 9.31 -3.50
N GLU A 102 16.43 8.73 -2.42
CA GLU A 102 16.50 7.27 -2.27
C GLU A 102 15.68 6.81 -1.08
N ALA A 103 14.99 5.69 -1.25
CA ALA A 103 14.30 5.01 -0.17
C ALA A 103 14.48 3.50 -0.27
N VAL A 104 14.31 2.83 0.86
CA VAL A 104 14.31 1.35 0.94
C VAL A 104 12.91 0.83 1.20
N GLY A 105 12.53 -0.25 0.52
CA GLY A 105 11.28 -0.98 0.67
C GLY A 105 11.48 -2.37 1.28
N GLY A 106 10.46 -2.83 2.00
CA GLY A 106 10.46 -4.16 2.62
C GLY A 106 9.92 -5.24 1.70
N TYR A 107 10.55 -6.41 1.72
CA TYR A 107 9.95 -7.61 1.13
C TYR A 107 8.71 -8.01 1.92
N PRO A 108 7.53 -8.16 1.28
CA PRO A 108 6.38 -8.72 1.96
C PRO A 108 6.63 -10.19 2.32
N ASN A 109 5.92 -10.67 3.33
CA ASN A 109 5.95 -12.08 3.72
C ASN A 109 5.01 -12.89 2.79
N MET A 110 5.48 -13.16 1.57
CA MET A 110 4.78 -14.01 0.60
C MET A 110 5.56 -15.32 0.39
N PRO A 111 4.88 -16.45 0.08
CA PRO A 111 5.54 -17.72 -0.15
C PRO A 111 6.46 -17.70 -1.38
N GLU A 112 5.99 -17.10 -2.47
CA GLU A 112 6.66 -17.08 -3.76
C GLU A 112 7.70 -15.95 -3.83
N GLU A 113 8.95 -16.31 -4.11
CA GLU A 113 10.07 -15.35 -4.20
C GLU A 113 9.79 -14.22 -5.21
N GLU A 114 9.20 -14.56 -6.35
CA GLU A 114 8.87 -13.59 -7.40
C GLU A 114 7.88 -12.52 -6.89
N ASP A 115 6.87 -12.92 -6.14
CA ASP A 115 5.88 -11.99 -5.57
C ASP A 115 6.46 -11.17 -4.42
N ARG A 116 7.40 -11.75 -3.66
CA ARG A 116 8.18 -10.99 -2.67
C ARG A 116 9.00 -9.90 -3.35
N VAL A 117 9.75 -10.21 -4.40
CA VAL A 117 10.60 -9.24 -5.11
C VAL A 117 9.76 -8.11 -5.69
N LYS A 118 8.70 -8.44 -6.43
CA LYS A 118 7.76 -7.45 -6.99
C LYS A 118 7.13 -6.56 -5.92
N GLY A 119 6.83 -7.15 -4.77
CA GLY A 119 6.32 -6.44 -3.60
C GLY A 119 7.33 -5.44 -3.03
N GLY A 120 8.60 -5.87 -2.88
CA GLY A 120 9.70 -5.03 -2.41
C GLY A 120 9.98 -3.86 -3.35
N ASP A 121 10.02 -4.11 -4.66
CA ASP A 121 10.20 -3.08 -5.70
C ASP A 121 9.10 -2.01 -5.61
N SER A 122 7.84 -2.47 -5.52
CA SER A 122 6.69 -1.59 -5.40
C SER A 122 6.71 -0.78 -4.12
N ASP A 123 7.19 -1.35 -3.01
CA ASP A 123 7.30 -0.67 -1.74
C ASP A 123 8.39 0.40 -1.77
N ALA A 124 9.59 0.05 -2.27
CA ALA A 124 10.72 0.97 -2.39
C ALA A 124 10.38 2.16 -3.29
N PHE A 125 9.75 1.90 -4.44
CA PHE A 125 9.32 2.95 -5.37
C PHE A 125 8.33 3.93 -4.73
N LYS A 126 7.29 3.43 -4.05
CA LYS A 126 6.33 4.30 -3.36
C LYS A 126 6.99 5.12 -2.26
N ARG A 127 7.92 4.52 -1.51
CA ARG A 127 8.65 5.23 -0.44
C ARG A 127 9.58 6.30 -1.01
N ALA A 128 10.18 6.08 -2.16
CA ALA A 128 10.95 7.12 -2.85
C ALA A 128 10.06 8.27 -3.34
N CYS A 129 8.84 7.96 -3.81
CA CYS A 129 7.83 8.97 -4.20
C CYS A 129 7.41 9.86 -3.02
N VAL A 130 7.27 9.28 -1.81
CA VAL A 130 6.93 10.03 -0.58
C VAL A 130 7.95 11.12 -0.29
N LEU A 131 9.23 10.88 -0.57
CA LEU A 131 10.26 11.89 -0.37
C LEU A 131 10.10 13.11 -1.28
N PHE A 132 9.28 13.04 -2.33
CA PHE A 132 8.88 14.18 -3.17
C PHE A 132 7.47 14.69 -2.87
N GLY A 133 6.90 14.32 -1.72
CA GLY A 133 5.55 14.70 -1.26
C GLY A 133 4.43 13.79 -1.75
N ILE A 134 4.68 12.88 -2.70
CA ILE A 134 3.63 12.06 -3.30
C ILE A 134 3.09 11.05 -2.28
N GLY A 135 1.87 11.30 -1.81
CA GLY A 135 1.21 10.43 -0.82
C GLY A 135 1.83 10.52 0.58
N GLU A 136 2.64 11.55 0.85
CA GLU A 136 3.24 11.79 2.16
C GLU A 136 2.18 11.96 3.26
N TYR A 137 1.08 12.65 2.96
CA TYR A 137 -0.04 12.84 3.89
C TYR A 137 -0.68 11.52 4.38
N LEU A 138 -0.43 10.40 3.69
CA LEU A 138 -0.90 9.07 4.10
C LEU A 138 -0.05 8.44 5.22
N TYR A 139 1.13 9.01 5.49
CA TYR A 139 2.10 8.58 6.51
C TYR A 139 1.99 9.37 7.83
N GLY A 140 1.04 10.31 7.95
CA GLY A 140 0.98 11.27 9.04
C GLY A 140 0.80 10.68 10.46
N ASP A 141 1.28 11.47 11.43
CA ASP A 141 1.10 11.30 12.88
C ASP A 141 -0.22 11.87 13.40
N GLU A 142 -1.04 12.46 12.52
CA GLU A 142 -2.38 12.92 12.89
C GLU A 142 -3.21 11.71 13.32
N PRO A 143 -3.91 11.77 14.48
CA PRO A 143 -4.78 10.68 14.90
C PRO A 143 -5.72 10.41 13.74
N ALA A 144 -5.68 9.19 13.21
CA ALA A 144 -6.59 8.77 12.17
C ALA A 144 -7.98 9.28 12.56
N GLU A 145 -8.56 10.18 11.76
CA GLU A 145 -9.94 10.59 12.01
C GLU A 145 -10.70 9.29 12.26
N PRO A 146 -11.42 9.17 13.40
CA PRO A 146 -12.08 7.94 13.75
C PRO A 146 -12.92 7.60 12.55
N ALA A 147 -12.51 6.54 11.84
CA ALA A 147 -13.22 6.11 10.67
C ALA A 147 -14.66 6.01 11.14
N GLU A 148 -15.57 6.75 10.49
CA GLU A 148 -16.99 6.48 10.72
C GLU A 148 -17.11 4.97 10.66
N PRO A 149 -17.75 4.33 11.66
CA PRO A 149 -17.92 2.91 11.64
C PRO A 149 -18.69 2.61 10.36
N ARG A 150 -17.94 2.32 9.30
CA ARG A 150 -18.48 1.74 8.08
C ARG A 150 -19.20 0.52 8.63
N PRO A 151 -20.45 0.26 8.17
CA PRO A 151 -21.08 -0.98 8.52
C PRO A 151 -20.02 -2.03 8.32
N THR A 152 -19.63 -2.70 9.42
CA THR A 152 -18.83 -3.89 9.28
C THR A 152 -19.58 -4.65 8.21
N SER A 153 -18.86 -5.06 7.17
CA SER A 153 -19.37 -6.15 6.35
C SER A 153 -19.46 -7.34 7.32
N ASN A 154 -20.55 -7.35 8.09
CA ASN A 154 -21.03 -8.48 8.81
C ASN A 154 -21.32 -9.47 7.69
N GLY A 155 -20.46 -10.47 7.65
CA GLY A 155 -20.67 -11.78 7.07
C GLY A 155 -21.61 -11.82 5.87
N ASN A 156 -21.04 -11.93 4.69
CA ASN A 156 -21.58 -12.88 3.72
C ASN A 156 -20.51 -13.36 2.73
N GLY A 157 -19.45 -13.97 3.28
CA GLY A 157 -18.85 -15.15 2.67
C GLY A 157 -19.53 -16.36 3.31
N ARG A 158 -20.47 -16.96 2.59
CA ARG A 158 -21.39 -17.98 3.08
C ARG A 158 -20.62 -19.19 3.62
N GLY A 159 -20.68 -19.31 4.93
CA GLY A 159 -20.85 -20.55 5.65
C GLY A 159 -21.46 -20.13 6.97
N GLU A 160 -22.79 -20.05 7.05
CA GLU A 160 -23.42 -20.25 8.35
C GLU A 160 -22.72 -21.47 8.97
N PRO A 161 -22.36 -21.45 10.26
CA PRO A 161 -22.19 -22.71 10.94
C PRO A 161 -23.57 -23.36 10.82
N ARG A 162 -23.72 -24.25 9.84
CA ARG A 162 -24.77 -25.26 9.86
C ARG A 162 -24.76 -25.73 11.29
N ASN A 163 -25.93 -25.75 11.91
CA ASN A 163 -26.18 -26.39 13.17
C ASN A 163 -25.57 -27.81 13.12
N VAL A 164 -24.28 -27.92 13.42
CA VAL A 164 -23.53 -29.17 13.44
C VAL A 164 -23.71 -29.67 14.84
N PRO A 165 -24.22 -30.90 14.99
CA PRO A 165 -24.27 -31.55 16.28
C PRO A 165 -22.88 -31.48 16.98
N ARG A 166 -22.92 -31.50 18.31
CA ARG A 166 -21.83 -31.13 19.24
C ARG A 166 -20.55 -31.99 19.14
N ASP A 167 -20.45 -32.85 18.15
CA ASP A 167 -19.39 -33.83 17.87
C ASP A 167 -18.47 -33.45 16.70
N ARG A 168 -18.62 -32.26 16.07
CA ARG A 168 -18.00 -32.00 14.76
C ARG A 168 -17.50 -30.57 14.49
N ILE A 169 -16.85 -29.92 15.46
CA ILE A 169 -16.04 -28.73 15.14
C ILE A 169 -14.73 -29.21 14.51
N SER A 170 -14.51 -28.88 13.24
CA SER A 170 -13.26 -29.11 12.53
C SER A 170 -12.87 -27.84 11.78
N PHE A 171 -11.58 -27.55 11.76
CA PHE A 171 -11.04 -26.34 11.15
C PHE A 171 -10.33 -26.67 9.85
N PRO A 172 -10.55 -25.88 8.77
CA PRO A 172 -9.92 -26.12 7.48
C PRO A 172 -8.39 -25.91 7.52
N ASP A 173 -7.90 -25.10 8.45
CA ASP A 173 -6.47 -24.87 8.67
C ASP A 173 -6.18 -24.33 10.08
N ALA A 174 -4.89 -24.23 10.40
CA ALA A 174 -4.39 -23.68 11.66
C ALA A 174 -4.75 -22.21 11.90
N ARG A 175 -5.03 -21.43 10.84
CA ARG A 175 -5.43 -20.02 10.96
C ARG A 175 -6.88 -19.89 11.41
N ALA A 176 -7.76 -20.74 10.89
CA ALA A 176 -9.16 -20.82 11.29
C ALA A 176 -9.27 -21.26 12.76
N PHE A 177 -8.50 -22.28 13.16
CA PHE A 177 -8.41 -22.70 14.56
C PHE A 177 -7.87 -21.59 15.47
N PHE A 178 -6.81 -20.89 15.07
CA PHE A 178 -6.28 -19.75 15.81
C PHE A 178 -7.32 -18.63 15.97
N GLY A 179 -8.07 -18.32 14.91
CA GLY A 179 -9.15 -17.35 14.94
C GLY A 179 -10.22 -17.72 15.96
N TRP A 180 -10.69 -18.97 15.92
CA TRP A 180 -11.65 -19.48 16.89
C TRP A 180 -11.13 -19.44 18.33
N CYS A 181 -9.88 -19.86 18.57
CA CYS A 181 -9.27 -19.77 19.90
C CYS A 181 -9.19 -18.33 20.40
N LYS A 182 -8.89 -17.39 19.51
CA LYS A 182 -8.82 -15.97 19.84
C LYS A 182 -10.21 -15.41 20.20
N ASP A 183 -11.21 -15.70 19.39
CA ASP A 183 -12.57 -15.18 19.55
C ASP A 183 -13.29 -15.80 20.76
N GLY A 184 -13.02 -17.07 21.06
CA GLY A 184 -13.55 -17.79 22.22
C GLY A 184 -12.75 -17.62 23.53
N GLY A 185 -11.63 -16.89 23.51
CA GLY A 185 -10.76 -16.74 24.67
C GLY A 185 -10.02 -18.01 25.08
N HIS A 186 -9.85 -18.96 24.15
CA HIS A 186 -9.21 -20.26 24.38
C HIS A 186 -7.69 -20.26 24.12
N LEU A 187 -7.08 -19.13 23.72
CA LEU A 187 -5.64 -19.06 23.42
C LEU A 187 -4.75 -19.54 24.58
N GLY A 188 -5.14 -19.29 25.83
CA GLY A 188 -4.41 -19.80 27.00
C GLY A 188 -4.45 -21.31 27.13
N LEU A 189 -5.62 -21.92 26.88
CA LEU A 189 -5.79 -23.38 26.87
C LEU A 189 -5.05 -24.02 25.70
N ALA A 190 -5.12 -23.42 24.51
CA ALA A 190 -4.37 -23.89 23.35
C ALA A 190 -2.85 -23.85 23.60
N ASP A 191 -2.32 -22.79 24.21
CA ASP A 191 -0.90 -22.72 24.57
C ASP A 191 -0.50 -23.77 25.62
N GLU A 192 -1.36 -24.03 26.62
CA GLU A 192 -1.16 -25.09 27.61
C GLU A 192 -1.11 -26.48 26.96
N ILE A 193 -2.10 -26.82 26.13
CA ILE A 193 -2.20 -28.09 25.42
C ILE A 193 -0.99 -28.27 24.50
N GLY A 194 -0.64 -27.24 23.72
CA GLY A 194 0.51 -27.29 22.82
C GLY A 194 1.83 -27.55 23.52
N LYS A 195 2.06 -26.94 24.69
CA LYS A 195 3.25 -27.20 25.51
C LYS A 195 3.28 -28.62 26.06
N ARG A 196 2.12 -29.14 26.50
CA ARG A 196 2.02 -30.47 27.09
C ARG A 196 2.24 -31.57 26.05
N GLU A 197 1.65 -31.42 24.87
CA GLU A 197 1.72 -32.41 23.78
C GLU A 197 2.97 -32.24 22.90
N GLY A 198 3.80 -31.21 23.15
CA GLY A 198 5.02 -30.96 22.38
C GLY A 198 4.79 -30.42 20.97
N TYR A 199 3.66 -29.74 20.74
CA TYR A 199 3.33 -29.12 19.46
C TYR A 199 4.22 -27.90 19.15
N PRO A 200 4.32 -27.50 17.87
CA PRO A 200 5.05 -26.29 17.50
C PRO A 200 4.59 -25.07 18.30
N ARG A 201 5.55 -24.24 18.71
CA ARG A 201 5.27 -23.07 19.58
C ARG A 201 4.20 -22.12 19.01
N LEU A 202 4.13 -21.98 17.68
CA LEU A 202 3.13 -21.14 17.03
C LEU A 202 1.99 -22.01 16.50
N ILE A 203 0.76 -21.71 16.93
CA ILE A 203 -0.47 -22.43 16.52
C ILE A 203 -0.59 -22.53 15.00
N ILE A 204 -0.16 -21.51 14.25
CA ILE A 204 -0.19 -21.52 12.77
C ILE A 204 0.66 -22.63 12.12
N HIS A 205 1.51 -23.32 12.87
CA HIS A 205 2.33 -24.45 12.42
C HIS A 205 1.82 -25.79 12.94
N TRP A 206 0.68 -25.82 13.62
CA TRP A 206 0.12 -27.06 14.12
C TRP A 206 -0.40 -27.92 12.96
N PRO A 207 -0.11 -29.22 12.97
CA PRO A 207 -0.70 -30.14 12.00
C PRO A 207 -2.20 -30.32 12.28
N PRO A 208 -3.00 -30.73 11.28
CA PRO A 208 -4.45 -30.92 11.44
C PRO A 208 -4.85 -31.79 12.64
N GLU A 209 -4.09 -32.84 12.91
CA GLU A 209 -4.37 -33.77 14.02
C GLU A 209 -4.22 -33.09 15.39
N ALA A 210 -3.24 -32.19 15.52
CA ALA A 210 -3.04 -31.40 16.74
C ALA A 210 -4.17 -30.39 16.95
N ILE A 211 -4.69 -29.82 15.86
CA ILE A 211 -5.84 -28.90 15.88
C ILE A 211 -7.09 -29.64 16.36
N ASP A 212 -7.37 -30.82 15.81
CA ASP A 212 -8.56 -31.60 16.17
C ASP A 212 -8.52 -32.04 17.65
N LEU A 213 -7.37 -32.54 18.13
CA LEU A 213 -7.21 -32.96 19.53
C LEU A 213 -7.36 -31.79 20.50
N ALA A 214 -6.71 -30.66 20.21
CA ALA A 214 -6.82 -29.49 21.06
C ALA A 214 -8.23 -28.89 21.05
N THR A 215 -8.94 -28.95 19.91
CA THR A 215 -10.33 -28.50 19.82
C THR A 215 -11.23 -29.30 20.75
N LEU A 216 -11.12 -30.63 20.74
CA LEU A 216 -11.92 -31.50 21.61
C LEU A 216 -11.66 -31.20 23.09
N GLU A 217 -10.40 -31.10 23.49
CA GLU A 217 -10.05 -30.83 24.88
C GLU A 217 -10.48 -29.43 25.34
N ILE A 218 -10.36 -28.41 24.48
CA ILE A 218 -10.85 -27.07 24.80
C ILE A 218 -12.37 -27.10 25.03
N LEU A 219 -13.13 -27.81 24.20
CA LEU A 219 -14.58 -27.95 24.35
C LEU A 219 -14.96 -28.66 25.64
N GLU A 220 -14.23 -29.72 26.02
CA GLU A 220 -14.42 -30.44 27.29
C GLU A 220 -14.17 -29.54 28.50
N ARG A 221 -13.08 -28.76 28.48
CA ARG A 221 -12.65 -27.91 29.60
C ARG A 221 -13.48 -26.65 29.78
N THR A 222 -13.97 -26.09 28.68
CA THR A 222 -14.73 -24.83 28.69
C THR A 222 -16.23 -25.06 28.85
N GLY A 223 -16.67 -26.32 28.82
CA GLY A 223 -18.07 -26.68 29.01
C GLY A 223 -18.98 -26.07 27.95
N GLY A 224 -18.51 -25.99 26.70
CA GLY A 224 -19.15 -25.30 25.57
C GLY A 224 -20.55 -25.83 25.19
N ALA A 225 -21.54 -25.52 26.03
CA ALA A 225 -22.97 -25.61 25.80
C ALA A 225 -23.73 -24.75 26.83
N ARG A 226 -23.67 -23.42 26.68
CA ARG A 226 -24.78 -22.51 27.01
C ARG A 226 -24.85 -21.37 26.01
#